data_AF-A0A8J2ENG4-F1
#
_entry.id   AF-A0A8J2ENG4-F1
#
_cell.length_a   1.000
_cell.length_b   1.000
_cell.length_c   1.000
_cell.angle_alpha   90.00
_cell.angle_beta   90.00
_cell.angle_gamma   90.00
#
_symmetry.space_group_name_H-M   'P 1'
#
loop_
_entity.id
_entity.type
_entity.pdbx_description
1 polymer ?
#
loop_
_entity_poly.entity_id
_entity_poly.type
_entity_poly.pdbx_seq_one_letter_code
_entity_poly.pdbx_strand_id
1 'polypeptide(L)'
;MSGAERRDALAFLGLTGLNREPTADDLKQAFRQKAKDYHPDRAHNHARQDHAAELFKKAKSCYDKLLDDCSSKSGPGSGTPTTAAHAGQSRASYSMNPNRGNQGFKI
;
A
#
# COMPACT_ATOMS: atom_id res chain seq x y z
N MET A 1 5.98 -17.05 -1.24
CA MET A 1 5.41 -17.50 -2.54
C MET A 1 6.27 -18.59 -3.15
N SER A 2 5.73 -19.42 -4.06
CA SER A 2 6.57 -20.28 -4.91
C SER A 2 7.46 -19.42 -5.82
N GLY A 3 8.68 -19.86 -6.13
CA GLY A 3 9.61 -19.11 -6.98
C GLY A 3 9.08 -18.82 -8.39
N ALA A 4 8.16 -19.65 -8.89
CA ALA A 4 7.45 -19.42 -10.15
C ALA A 4 6.42 -18.29 -10.03
N GLU A 5 5.58 -18.32 -8.99
CA GLU A 5 4.59 -17.25 -8.74
C GLU A 5 5.26 -15.89 -8.53
N ARG A 6 6.44 -15.87 -7.88
CA ARG A 6 7.22 -14.64 -7.70
C ARG A 6 7.63 -14.07 -9.05
N ARG A 7 8.15 -14.90 -9.96
CA ARG A 7 8.54 -14.49 -11.31
C ARG A 7 7.33 -14.00 -12.12
N ASP A 8 6.20 -14.68 -12.04
CA ASP A 8 4.96 -14.26 -12.72
C ASP A 8 4.45 -12.92 -12.19
N ALA A 9 4.49 -12.71 -10.88
CA ALA A 9 4.11 -11.44 -10.26
C ALA A 9 5.02 -10.29 -10.73
N LEU A 10 6.33 -10.54 -10.84
CA LEU A 10 7.29 -9.58 -11.38
C LEU A 10 7.08 -9.31 -12.87
N ALA A 11 6.80 -10.35 -13.67
CA ALA A 11 6.47 -10.21 -15.08
C ALA A 11 5.18 -9.41 -15.29
N PHE A 12 4.18 -9.62 -14.45
CA PHE A 12 2.91 -8.90 -14.53
C PHE A 12 3.06 -7.40 -14.28
N LEU A 13 3.91 -7.03 -13.32
CA LEU A 13 4.29 -5.65 -13.01
C LEU A 13 5.26 -5.05 -14.05
N GLY A 14 5.89 -5.87 -14.90
CA GLY A 14 6.84 -5.41 -15.92
C GLY A 14 8.28 -5.27 -15.40
N LEU A 15 8.63 -5.95 -14.31
CA LEU A 15 9.94 -5.89 -13.64
C LEU A 15 10.93 -6.97 -14.10
N THR A 16 10.66 -7.63 -15.23
CA THR A 16 11.49 -8.71 -15.80
C THR A 16 12.85 -8.25 -16.33
N GLY A 17 13.03 -6.94 -16.56
CA GLY A 17 14.27 -6.38 -17.10
C GLY A 17 15.36 -6.10 -16.05
N LEU A 18 15.07 -6.31 -14.77
CA LEU A 18 16.05 -6.07 -13.71
C LEU A 18 16.97 -7.28 -13.57
N ASN A 19 18.28 -7.07 -13.68
CA ASN A 19 19.30 -8.09 -13.39
C ASN A 19 19.47 -8.32 -11.87
N ARG A 20 18.59 -7.74 -11.05
CA ARG A 20 18.60 -7.75 -9.58
C ARG A 20 17.20 -7.96 -9.03
N GLU A 21 17.09 -8.33 -7.76
CA GLU A 21 15.80 -8.35 -7.09
C GLU A 21 15.21 -6.92 -7.03
N PRO A 22 13.96 -6.71 -7.49
CA PRO A 22 13.32 -5.42 -7.43
C PRO A 22 13.11 -5.00 -5.98
N THR A 23 13.32 -3.71 -5.73
CA THR A 23 13.11 -3.13 -4.41
C THR A 23 11.66 -2.70 -4.21
N ALA A 24 11.28 -2.36 -2.98
CA ALA A 24 9.97 -1.80 -2.69
C ALA A 24 9.64 -0.55 -3.52
N ASP A 25 10.65 0.23 -3.92
CA ASP A 25 10.46 1.41 -4.77
C ASP A 25 10.11 1.02 -6.23
N ASP A 26 10.85 0.04 -6.78
CA ASP A 26 10.57 -0.52 -8.11
C ASP A 26 9.16 -1.12 -8.19
N LEU A 27 8.76 -1.88 -7.16
CA LEU A 27 7.42 -2.45 -7.04
C LEU A 27 6.32 -1.37 -7.04
N LYS A 28 6.53 -0.28 -6.28
CA LYS A 28 5.59 0.85 -6.23
C LYS A 28 5.50 1.55 -7.57
N GLN A 29 6.63 1.80 -8.22
CA GLN A 29 6.66 2.50 -9.51
C GLN A 29 5.93 1.69 -10.59
N ALA A 30 6.21 0.40 -10.68
CA ALA A 30 5.56 -0.51 -11.61
C ALA A 30 4.05 -0.62 -11.38
N PHE A 31 3.63 -0.79 -10.12
CA PHE A 31 2.22 -0.81 -9.75
C PHE A 31 1.52 0.50 -10.12
N ARG A 32 2.15 1.66 -9.89
CA ARG A 32 1.59 2.97 -10.25
C ARG A 32 1.39 3.13 -11.76
N GLN A 33 2.30 2.64 -12.58
CA GLN A 33 2.13 2.68 -14.04
C GLN A 33 0.97 1.78 -14.48
N LYS A 34 0.95 0.52 -14.03
CA LYS A 34 -0.12 -0.43 -14.33
C LYS A 34 -1.50 0.04 -13.84
N ALA A 35 -1.56 0.64 -12.66
CA ALA A 35 -2.78 1.21 -12.09
C ALA A 35 -3.35 2.34 -12.95
N LYS A 36 -2.47 3.19 -13.50
CA LYS A 36 -2.88 4.27 -14.41
C LYS A 36 -3.41 3.73 -15.73
N ASP A 37 -2.90 2.60 -16.21
CA ASP A 37 -3.33 1.99 -17.47
C ASP A 37 -4.62 1.17 -17.32
N TYR A 38 -4.81 0.52 -16.16
CA TYR A 38 -6.00 -0.27 -15.85
C TYR A 38 -7.05 0.48 -15.03
N HIS A 39 -6.99 1.82 -14.95
CA HIS A 39 -8.00 2.57 -14.22
C HIS A 39 -9.35 2.50 -14.96
N PRO A 40 -10.47 2.13 -14.29
CA PRO A 40 -11.78 2.00 -14.94
C PRO A 40 -12.35 3.34 -15.43
N ASP A 41 -11.87 4.46 -14.86
CA ASP A 41 -12.21 5.83 -15.28
C ASP A 41 -11.55 6.26 -16.60
N ARG A 42 -10.57 5.50 -17.12
CA ARG A 42 -10.00 5.78 -18.44
C ARG A 42 -11.07 5.52 -19.50
N ALA A 43 -11.38 6.52 -20.32
CA ALA A 43 -12.31 6.40 -21.44
C ALA A 43 -12.00 5.23 -22.41
N HIS A 44 -10.73 4.83 -22.52
CA HIS A 44 -10.30 3.67 -23.32
C HIS A 44 -10.65 2.30 -22.69
N ASN A 45 -10.84 2.25 -21.37
CA ASN A 45 -11.24 1.05 -20.63
C ASN A 45 -12.75 0.96 -20.39
N HIS A 46 -13.55 1.94 -20.84
CA HIS A 46 -14.99 1.98 -20.55
C HIS A 46 -15.74 0.73 -21.04
N ALA A 47 -15.24 0.07 -22.09
CA ALA A 47 -15.79 -1.18 -22.62
C ALA A 47 -15.21 -2.47 -21.96
N ARG A 48 -14.20 -2.35 -21.10
CA ARG A 48 -13.48 -3.48 -20.47
C ARG A 48 -13.24 -3.24 -18.98
N GLN A 49 -14.12 -2.51 -18.32
CA GLN A 49 -13.98 -2.13 -16.91
C GLN A 49 -13.89 -3.36 -15.99
N ASP A 50 -14.69 -4.40 -16.23
CA ASP A 50 -14.61 -5.67 -15.50
C ASP A 50 -13.24 -6.33 -15.63
N HIS A 51 -12.72 -6.38 -16.86
CA HIS A 51 -11.41 -6.95 -17.15
C HIS A 51 -10.28 -6.14 -16.49
N ALA A 52 -10.39 -4.81 -16.51
CA ALA A 52 -9.44 -3.92 -15.87
C ALA A 52 -9.47 -4.07 -14.34
N ALA A 53 -10.65 -4.23 -13.74
CA ALA A 53 -10.82 -4.44 -12.30
C ALA A 53 -10.19 -5.77 -11.84
N GLU A 54 -10.40 -6.86 -12.59
CA GLU A 54 -9.78 -8.16 -12.30
C GLU A 54 -8.24 -8.11 -12.42
N LEU A 55 -7.72 -7.46 -13.47
CA LEU A 55 -6.27 -7.26 -13.64
C LEU A 55 -5.69 -6.37 -12.53
N PHE A 56 -6.42 -5.35 -12.08
CA PHE A 56 -6.00 -4.48 -10.99
C PHE A 56 -5.95 -5.21 -9.65
N LYS A 57 -6.96 -6.02 -9.33
CA LYS A 57 -6.94 -6.89 -8.13
C LYS A 57 -5.75 -7.85 -8.17
N LYS A 58 -5.49 -8.46 -9.33
CA LYS A 58 -4.34 -9.34 -9.52
C LYS A 58 -3.02 -8.61 -9.36
N ALA A 59 -2.85 -7.43 -9.98
CA ALA A 59 -1.69 -6.56 -9.81
C ALA A 59 -1.45 -6.24 -8.34
N LYS A 60 -2.52 -5.85 -7.62
CA LYS A 60 -2.45 -5.48 -6.22
C LYS A 60 -2.04 -6.66 -5.34
N SER A 61 -2.63 -7.84 -5.55
CA SER A 61 -2.26 -9.05 -4.82
C SER A 61 -0.81 -9.46 -5.08
N CYS A 62 -0.34 -9.39 -6.33
CA CYS A 62 1.06 -9.63 -6.69
C CYS A 62 2.00 -8.64 -6.00
N TYR A 63 1.68 -7.34 -6.05
CA TYR A 63 2.46 -6.28 -5.40
C TYR A 63 2.57 -6.51 -3.88
N ASP A 64 1.46 -6.78 -3.21
CA ASP A 64 1.40 -6.94 -1.75
C ASP A 64 2.28 -8.11 -1.28
N LYS A 65 2.17 -9.25 -1.96
CA LYS A 65 3.00 -10.42 -1.64
C LYS A 65 4.48 -10.18 -1.93
N LEU A 66 4.81 -9.49 -3.03
CA LEU A 66 6.21 -9.16 -3.36
C LEU A 66 6.81 -8.14 -2.38
N LEU A 67 5.99 -7.22 -1.87
CA LEU A 67 6.39 -6.24 -0.87
C LEU A 67 6.70 -6.94 0.47
N ASP A 68 5.86 -7.88 0.89
CA ASP A 68 6.09 -8.71 2.08
C ASP A 68 7.33 -9.61 1.94
N ASP A 69 7.51 -10.24 0.78
CA ASP A 69 8.70 -11.03 0.45
C ASP A 69 9.99 -10.17 0.43
N CYS A 70 9.89 -8.89 0.04
CA CYS A 70 11.02 -7.95 0.06
C CYS A 70 11.30 -7.42 1.48
N SER A 71 10.24 -7.21 2.28
CA SER A 71 10.35 -6.75 3.66
C SER A 71 10.84 -7.86 4.60
N SER A 72 10.39 -9.10 4.40
CA SER A 72 10.78 -10.26 5.21
C SER A 72 12.26 -10.62 5.07
N LYS A 73 12.85 -10.39 3.88
CA LYS A 73 14.30 -10.52 3.67
C LYS A 73 15.13 -9.50 4.47
N SER A 74 14.52 -8.45 5.04
CA SER A 74 15.20 -7.42 5.83
C SER A 74 15.04 -7.56 7.35
N GLY A 75 14.44 -8.64 7.85
CA GLY A 75 14.28 -8.90 9.30
C GLY A 75 12.81 -9.04 9.73
N PRO A 76 12.52 -9.73 10.84
CA PRO A 76 11.17 -10.16 11.19
C PRO A 76 10.34 -8.98 11.68
N GLY A 77 9.37 -8.53 10.88
CA GLY A 77 8.53 -7.42 11.33
C GLY A 77 7.51 -6.90 10.32
N SER A 78 6.71 -7.77 9.71
CA SER A 78 5.43 -7.29 9.14
C SER A 78 4.37 -8.39 9.16
N GLY A 79 4.13 -8.93 10.35
CA GLY A 79 2.92 -9.68 10.61
C GLY A 79 1.73 -8.73 10.61
N THR A 80 1.03 -8.64 9.49
CA THR A 80 -0.38 -8.22 9.53
C THR A 80 -1.20 -9.50 9.64
N PRO A 81 -1.70 -9.82 10.84
CA PRO A 81 -3.11 -10.15 10.87
C PRO A 81 -3.84 -9.57 12.09
N THR A 82 -5.16 -9.55 11.91
CA THR A 82 -6.21 -9.42 12.93
C THR A 82 -6.65 -7.99 13.26
N THR A 83 -7.79 -7.65 12.69
CA THR A 83 -8.89 -7.05 13.45
C THR A 83 -9.09 -7.83 14.75
N ALA A 84 -8.51 -7.37 15.85
CA ALA A 84 -8.84 -7.83 17.18
C ALA A 84 -8.36 -6.80 18.22
N ALA A 85 -9.14 -6.68 19.29
CA ALA A 85 -8.84 -5.97 20.53
C ALA A 85 -9.01 -4.44 20.52
N HIS A 86 -10.28 -4.02 20.69
CA HIS A 86 -10.56 -2.93 21.62
C HIS A 86 -10.08 -3.33 23.02
N ALA A 87 -8.83 -3.03 23.37
CA ALA A 87 -8.33 -3.18 24.73
C ALA A 87 -7.26 -2.11 25.03
N GLY A 88 -7.49 -1.35 26.10
CA GLY A 88 -6.45 -0.67 26.89
C GLY A 88 -5.96 0.65 26.28
N GLN A 89 -6.57 1.78 26.62
CA GLN A 89 -6.14 2.62 27.75
C GLN A 89 -4.64 2.94 27.76
N SER A 90 -4.28 4.18 27.41
CA SER A 90 -3.37 5.01 28.20
C SER A 90 -3.31 6.45 27.67
N ARG A 91 -4.05 7.33 28.36
CA ARG A 91 -3.60 8.64 28.86
C ARG A 91 -2.46 9.32 28.11
N ALA A 92 -2.80 10.27 27.24
CA ALA A 92 -1.97 11.43 26.97
C ALA A 92 -2.83 12.67 27.23
N SER A 93 -2.89 13.05 28.50
CA SER A 93 -3.33 14.34 28.98
C SER A 93 -2.54 15.43 28.25
N TYR A 94 -3.21 16.17 27.37
CA TYR A 94 -2.72 17.47 26.94
C TYR A 94 -2.66 18.35 28.19
N SER A 95 -1.44 18.48 28.70
CA SER A 95 -1.06 19.46 29.72
C SER A 95 -1.29 20.85 29.15
N MET A 96 -2.41 21.46 29.52
CA MET A 96 -2.64 22.89 29.36
C MET A 96 -1.77 23.62 30.39
N ASN A 97 -0.78 24.37 29.91
CA ASN A 97 -0.01 25.32 30.73
C ASN A 97 -0.45 26.76 30.35
N PRO A 98 -0.45 27.73 31.29
CA PRO A 98 -1.66 28.40 31.70
C PRO A 98 -1.38 29.90 31.74
N ASN A 99 -1.25 30.57 30.60
CA ASN A 99 -0.97 32.01 30.64
C ASN A 99 -1.32 32.71 29.34
N ARG A 100 -2.60 33.05 29.18
CA ARG A 100 -3.01 34.21 28.40
C ARG A 100 -4.20 34.86 29.08
N GLY A 101 -3.88 35.74 30.04
CA GLY A 101 -4.80 36.82 30.37
C GLY A 101 -4.99 37.68 29.13
N ASN A 102 -6.21 37.75 28.63
CA ASN A 102 -6.73 39.04 28.19
C ASN A 102 -8.25 39.05 28.35
N GLN A 103 -8.69 40.03 29.12
CA GLN A 103 -10.06 40.29 29.52
C GLN A 103 -10.87 40.81 28.34
N GLY A 104 -12.16 40.44 28.31
CA GLY A 104 -13.21 41.26 27.70
C GLY A 104 -13.47 41.02 26.23
N PHE A 105 -14.66 40.52 25.90
CA PHE A 105 -15.77 41.40 25.56
C PHE A 105 -17.08 40.59 25.57
N LYS A 106 -18.04 41.05 26.38
CA LYS A 106 -19.46 40.70 26.31
C LYS A 106 -20.12 41.72 25.38
N ILE A 107 -20.86 41.26 24.37
CA ILE A 107 -22.31 41.41 24.15
C ILE A 107 -22.70 40.53 22.97
#